data_AF-A0A959B6N5-F1
#
_entry.id   AF-A0A959B6N5-F1
#
_cell.length_a   1.000
_cell.length_b   1.000
_cell.length_c   1.000
_cell.angle_alpha   90.00
_cell.angle_beta   90.00
_cell.angle_gamma   90.00
#
_symmetry.space_group_name_H-M   'P 1'
#
loop_
_entity.id
_entity.type
_entity.pdbx_description
1 polymer ?
#
loop_
_entity_poly.entity_id
_entity_poly.type
_entity_poly.pdbx_seq_one_letter_code
_entity_poly.pdbx_strand_id
1 'polypeptide(L)'
;MPEPAFTLSENTRHYLAYVPWRTILNWRREEIKAGRRHKDSQSKPYAFATRIGQAFKYLRNGDVIWILTIPYYGKYGSFPTLNAMLVVEDKVDRVAEQDRGRLAKVPPYFNTKGAQRQWRYIFFGNQATSRYFPINNCLEQLRPLLPAATAQKLESGAPHGYGFLGMAFQRARAISPEQGQQLFEFQQNLHKQKSLFISYRHREEPDLVGSIVEGLLQAGLVCWFDLNRIPPEVSKGVVEKPLEFFKEELLQAVEACDGLLAIESDAYWKSYWTGLEYGAAQALSALKPGFRFFKAQLPLLDSEAERQKLIAIASQFHSFPIISEN
;
A
#
# COMPACT_ATOMS: atom_id res chain seq x y z
N MET A 1 -14.35 -18.29 13.39
CA MET A 1 -14.75 -18.94 12.13
C MET A 1 -13.84 -18.39 11.04
N PRO A 2 -13.25 -19.22 10.16
CA PRO A 2 -12.54 -18.69 8.99
C PRO A 2 -13.53 -17.89 8.14
N GLU A 3 -13.15 -16.68 7.71
CA GLU A 3 -13.96 -15.94 6.72
C GLU A 3 -14.14 -16.82 5.47
N PRO A 4 -15.36 -16.93 4.93
CA PRO A 4 -15.55 -17.67 3.68
C PRO A 4 -14.65 -17.07 2.61
N ALA A 5 -13.94 -17.93 1.88
CA ALA A 5 -13.09 -17.51 0.78
C ALA A 5 -13.96 -16.76 -0.24
N PHE A 6 -13.73 -15.46 -0.38
CA PHE A 6 -14.38 -14.67 -1.40
C PHE A 6 -13.91 -15.15 -2.78
N THR A 7 -14.80 -15.81 -3.51
CA THR A 7 -14.61 -16.20 -4.91
C THR A 7 -15.30 -15.20 -5.82
N LEU A 8 -14.55 -14.66 -6.79
CA LEU A 8 -15.08 -13.80 -7.84
C LEU A 8 -15.96 -14.64 -8.78
N SER A 9 -17.10 -14.09 -9.20
CA SER A 9 -17.94 -14.73 -10.22
C SER A 9 -17.26 -14.63 -11.58
N GLU A 10 -17.45 -15.61 -12.47
CA GLU A 10 -16.95 -15.56 -13.86
C GLU A 10 -17.44 -14.32 -14.64
N ASN A 11 -18.54 -13.71 -14.19
CA ASN A 11 -19.11 -12.50 -14.80
C ASN A 11 -18.67 -11.19 -14.11
N THR A 12 -17.83 -11.26 -13.07
CA THR A 12 -17.37 -10.08 -12.34
C THR A 12 -16.47 -9.23 -13.23
N ARG A 13 -16.83 -7.95 -13.40
CA ARG A 13 -16.00 -7.00 -14.14
C ARG A 13 -15.03 -6.31 -13.21
N HIS A 14 -13.80 -6.14 -13.68
CA HIS A 14 -12.75 -5.47 -12.92
C HIS A 14 -12.41 -4.12 -13.55
N TYR A 15 -12.29 -3.10 -12.70
CA TYR A 15 -11.94 -1.76 -13.10
C TYR A 15 -10.79 -1.23 -12.27
N LEU A 16 -9.78 -0.66 -12.92
CA LEU A 16 -8.70 0.04 -12.25
C LEU A 16 -9.01 1.54 -12.20
N ALA A 17 -8.88 2.15 -11.02
CA ALA A 17 -9.18 3.54 -10.76
C ALA A 17 -8.00 4.23 -10.06
N TYR A 18 -7.42 5.25 -10.70
CA TYR A 18 -6.44 6.10 -10.04
C TYR A 18 -7.12 7.13 -9.14
N VAL A 19 -6.68 7.17 -7.88
CA VAL A 19 -7.08 8.17 -6.89
C VAL A 19 -5.83 8.96 -6.49
N PRO A 20 -5.82 10.29 -6.61
CA PRO A 20 -4.69 11.11 -6.19
C PRO A 20 -4.37 10.92 -4.71
N TRP A 21 -3.08 10.94 -4.37
CA TRP A 21 -2.62 10.71 -3.00
C TRP A 21 -3.24 11.65 -1.97
N ARG A 22 -3.40 12.94 -2.30
CA ARG A 22 -4.08 13.91 -1.43
C ARG A 22 -5.51 13.49 -1.08
N THR A 23 -6.22 12.85 -2.03
CA THR A 23 -7.56 12.33 -1.79
C THR A 23 -7.53 11.14 -0.82
N ILE A 24 -6.56 10.23 -0.97
CA ILE A 24 -6.34 9.13 -0.02
C ILE A 24 -6.06 9.66 1.39
N LEU A 25 -5.18 10.66 1.54
CA LEU A 25 -4.89 11.28 2.83
C LEU A 25 -6.11 11.95 3.46
N ASN A 26 -6.92 12.64 2.66
CA ASN A 26 -8.17 13.24 3.14
C ASN A 26 -9.16 12.18 3.62
N TRP A 27 -9.31 11.07 2.88
CA TRP A 27 -10.13 9.94 3.34
C TRP A 27 -9.64 9.41 4.68
N ARG A 28 -8.34 9.14 4.81
CA ARG A 28 -7.75 8.67 6.07
C ARG A 28 -8.05 9.63 7.23
N ARG A 29 -7.87 10.94 7.05
CA ARG A 29 -8.11 11.94 8.10
C ARG A 29 -9.57 12.00 8.56
N GLU A 30 -10.51 11.92 7.64
CA GLU A 30 -11.94 11.99 7.97
C GLU A 30 -12.42 10.70 8.66
N GLU A 31 -11.84 9.56 8.33
CA GLU A 31 -12.06 8.30 9.05
C GLU A 31 -11.53 8.35 10.50
N ILE A 32 -10.37 8.99 10.73
CA ILE A 32 -9.84 9.25 12.09
C ILE A 32 -10.83 10.11 12.87
N LYS A 33 -11.25 11.25 12.29
CA LYS A 33 -12.19 12.16 12.95
C LYS A 33 -13.51 11.49 13.30
N ALA A 34 -13.95 10.54 12.48
CA ALA A 34 -15.16 9.78 12.72
C ALA A 34 -14.99 8.62 13.72
N GLY A 35 -13.80 8.45 14.32
CA GLY A 35 -13.53 7.39 15.30
C GLY A 35 -13.47 5.98 14.70
N ARG A 36 -13.45 5.85 13.37
CA ARG A 36 -13.47 4.55 12.66
C ARG A 36 -12.08 3.95 12.46
N ARG A 37 -11.02 4.66 12.86
CA ARG A 37 -9.62 4.23 12.72
C ARG A 37 -9.04 3.52 13.96
N HIS A 38 -9.88 2.93 14.81
CA HIS A 38 -9.40 2.14 15.94
C HIS A 38 -10.08 0.79 16.01
N LYS A 39 -9.46 -0.23 15.40
CA LYS A 39 -9.10 -1.52 16.03
C LYS A 39 -8.62 -2.56 15.01
N ASP A 40 -9.12 -2.50 13.78
CA ASP A 40 -8.63 -3.36 12.69
C ASP A 40 -8.15 -2.48 11.53
N SER A 41 -6.91 -2.70 11.08
CA SER A 41 -6.26 -2.05 9.93
C SER A 41 -7.00 -2.26 8.57
N GLN A 42 -8.19 -2.82 8.63
CA GLN A 42 -9.07 -3.18 7.53
C GLN A 42 -10.37 -2.37 7.47
N SER A 43 -10.50 -1.23 8.18
CA SER A 43 -11.58 -0.27 7.91
C SER A 43 -11.15 0.70 6.80
N LYS A 44 -11.83 0.56 5.66
CA LYS A 44 -11.42 0.93 4.28
C LYS A 44 -12.23 2.13 3.83
N PRO A 45 -11.92 2.81 2.70
CA PRO A 45 -12.93 3.66 2.09
C PRO A 45 -14.11 2.75 1.72
N TYR A 46 -15.22 2.87 2.45
CA TYR A 46 -16.46 2.19 2.13
C TYR A 46 -17.12 2.76 0.86
N ALA A 47 -16.57 3.84 0.30
CA ALA A 47 -17.08 4.48 -0.89
C ALA A 47 -15.99 5.10 -1.77
N PHE A 48 -16.22 5.08 -3.07
CA PHE A 48 -15.39 5.74 -4.10
C PHE A 48 -16.27 6.64 -4.96
N ALA A 49 -15.84 7.89 -5.17
CA ALA A 49 -16.56 8.86 -5.98
C ALA A 49 -15.77 9.26 -7.23
N THR A 50 -16.45 9.39 -8.35
CA THR A 50 -15.84 9.73 -9.65
C THR A 50 -16.74 10.64 -10.49
N ARG A 51 -16.10 11.49 -11.29
CA ARG A 51 -16.78 12.31 -12.31
C ARG A 51 -16.85 11.62 -13.66
N ILE A 52 -16.05 10.57 -13.85
CA ILE A 52 -15.78 9.99 -15.15
C ILE A 52 -17.00 9.16 -15.56
N GLY A 53 -17.77 9.72 -16.49
CA GLY A 53 -19.13 9.28 -16.74
C GLY A 53 -19.26 7.99 -17.54
N GLN A 54 -18.31 7.63 -18.41
CA GLN A 54 -18.56 6.57 -19.39
C GLN A 54 -18.21 5.16 -18.90
N ALA A 55 -17.00 4.95 -18.36
CA ALA A 55 -16.58 3.61 -17.92
C ALA A 55 -17.37 3.12 -16.69
N PHE A 56 -17.63 4.04 -15.76
CA PHE A 56 -18.25 3.73 -14.47
C PHE A 56 -19.79 3.71 -14.50
N LYS A 57 -20.42 4.24 -15.55
CA LYS A 57 -21.88 4.14 -15.73
C LYS A 57 -22.34 2.67 -15.71
N TYR A 58 -21.52 1.78 -16.26
CA TYR A 58 -21.84 0.37 -16.44
C TYR A 58 -21.42 -0.55 -15.31
N LEU A 59 -20.81 -0.01 -14.24
CA LEU A 59 -20.56 -0.77 -13.03
C LEU A 59 -21.88 -1.21 -12.40
N ARG A 60 -21.92 -2.48 -11.99
CA ARG A 60 -23.04 -3.17 -11.36
C ARG A 60 -22.63 -3.68 -9.99
N ASN A 61 -23.63 -4.06 -9.20
CA ASN A 61 -23.39 -4.74 -7.92
C ASN A 61 -22.62 -6.05 -8.18
N GLY A 62 -21.58 -6.29 -7.39
CA GLY A 62 -20.65 -7.42 -7.54
C GLY A 62 -19.41 -7.13 -8.41
N ASP A 63 -19.39 -6.03 -9.17
CA ASP A 63 -18.18 -5.62 -9.90
C ASP A 63 -17.09 -5.11 -8.94
N VAL A 64 -15.83 -5.11 -9.40
CA VAL A 64 -14.67 -4.77 -8.58
C VAL A 64 -14.00 -3.49 -9.06
N ILE A 65 -13.71 -2.58 -8.12
CA ILE A 65 -12.90 -1.38 -8.33
C ILE A 65 -11.59 -1.52 -7.58
N TRP A 66 -10.50 -1.63 -8.32
CA TRP A 66 -9.13 -1.57 -7.84
C TRP A 66 -8.69 -0.12 -7.72
N ILE A 67 -8.42 0.35 -6.51
CA ILE A 67 -7.96 1.71 -6.23
C ILE A 67 -6.45 1.76 -6.24
N LEU A 68 -5.90 2.45 -7.23
CA LEU A 68 -4.47 2.74 -7.36
C LEU A 68 -4.17 4.16 -6.88
N THR A 69 -3.05 4.36 -6.20
CA THR A 69 -2.47 5.69 -5.97
C THR A 69 -0.98 5.70 -6.25
N ILE A 70 -0.42 6.89 -6.39
CA ILE A 70 1.02 7.12 -6.41
C ILE A 70 1.29 8.05 -5.23
N PRO A 71 1.83 7.55 -4.11
CA PRO A 71 2.11 8.38 -2.96
C PRO A 71 3.04 9.53 -3.36
N TYR A 72 2.73 10.73 -2.84
CA TYR A 72 3.41 11.95 -3.24
C TYR A 72 3.64 12.87 -2.05
N TYR A 73 4.87 13.33 -1.91
CA TYR A 73 5.38 13.95 -0.69
C TYR A 73 6.11 15.24 -1.07
N GLY A 74 5.37 16.36 -1.13
CA GLY A 74 5.95 17.65 -1.54
C GLY A 74 6.26 17.72 -3.04
N LYS A 75 7.52 17.54 -3.44
CA LYS A 75 7.93 17.46 -4.86
C LYS A 75 8.22 16.04 -5.36
N TYR A 76 8.02 15.06 -4.48
CA TYR A 76 8.62 13.76 -4.64
C TYR A 76 7.57 12.63 -4.77
N GLY A 77 7.66 11.82 -5.83
CA GLY A 77 6.75 10.70 -6.08
C GLY A 77 7.34 9.35 -5.68
N SER A 78 6.52 8.48 -5.09
CA SER A 78 6.85 7.11 -4.69
C SER A 78 6.33 6.08 -5.70
N PHE A 79 6.64 4.79 -5.48
CA PHE A 79 6.15 3.68 -6.29
C PHE A 79 4.62 3.59 -6.26
N PRO A 80 3.98 3.18 -7.37
CA PRO A 80 2.54 2.99 -7.41
C PRO A 80 2.09 1.94 -6.39
N THR A 81 0.97 2.23 -5.73
CA THR A 81 0.41 1.44 -4.64
C THR A 81 -1.04 1.10 -4.90
N LEU A 82 -1.37 -0.19 -4.90
CA LEU A 82 -2.74 -0.67 -4.92
C LEU A 82 -3.31 -0.52 -3.51
N ASN A 83 -4.12 0.51 -3.28
CA ASN A 83 -4.61 0.86 -1.95
C ASN A 83 -5.82 0.04 -1.53
N ALA A 84 -6.72 -0.28 -2.45
CA ALA A 84 -7.96 -0.95 -2.09
C ALA A 84 -8.55 -1.76 -3.24
N MET A 85 -9.39 -2.70 -2.86
CA MET A 85 -10.33 -3.43 -3.70
C MET A 85 -11.73 -3.14 -3.16
N LEU A 86 -12.59 -2.51 -3.95
CA LEU A 86 -13.99 -2.29 -3.60
C LEU A 86 -14.86 -3.24 -4.42
N VAL A 87 -15.60 -4.10 -3.74
CA VAL A 87 -16.66 -4.89 -4.39
C VAL A 87 -17.93 -4.06 -4.32
N VAL A 88 -18.45 -3.63 -5.46
CA VAL A 88 -19.59 -2.71 -5.54
C VAL A 88 -20.82 -3.35 -4.92
N GLU A 89 -21.36 -2.73 -3.88
CA GLU A 89 -22.63 -3.12 -3.24
C GLU A 89 -23.78 -2.23 -3.73
N ASP A 90 -23.51 -0.95 -3.90
CA ASP A 90 -24.50 0.02 -4.33
C ASP A 90 -23.85 1.16 -5.13
N LYS A 91 -24.67 1.86 -5.93
CA LYS A 91 -24.26 3.01 -6.74
C LYS A 91 -25.30 4.11 -6.67
N VAL A 92 -24.82 5.31 -6.35
CA VAL A 92 -25.54 6.57 -6.42
C VAL A 92 -25.13 7.32 -7.69
N ASP A 93 -26.09 7.64 -8.57
CA ASP A 93 -25.93 8.63 -9.64
C ASP A 93 -26.55 9.95 -9.20
N ARG A 94 -25.70 10.91 -8.84
CA ARG A 94 -26.13 12.19 -8.27
C ARG A 94 -26.95 13.07 -9.19
N VAL A 95 -26.93 12.82 -10.50
CA VAL A 95 -27.71 13.59 -11.48
C VAL A 95 -29.08 12.96 -11.71
N ALA A 96 -29.17 11.63 -11.59
CA ALA A 96 -30.40 10.89 -11.79
C ALA A 96 -31.22 10.70 -10.51
N GLU A 97 -30.60 10.77 -9.33
CA GLU A 97 -31.29 10.54 -8.06
C GLU A 97 -32.11 11.74 -7.58
N GLN A 98 -33.43 11.53 -7.50
CA GLN A 98 -34.37 12.34 -6.72
C GLN A 98 -34.48 11.85 -5.26
N ASP A 99 -33.82 10.74 -4.91
CA ASP A 99 -33.99 10.05 -3.62
C ASP A 99 -33.03 10.59 -2.55
N ARG A 100 -33.56 11.49 -1.70
CA ARG A 100 -32.83 12.07 -0.55
C ARG A 100 -32.29 11.02 0.43
N GLY A 101 -32.92 9.85 0.52
CA GLY A 101 -32.53 8.79 1.46
C GLY A 101 -31.19 8.14 1.13
N ARG A 102 -30.87 8.01 -0.16
CA ARG A 102 -29.59 7.45 -0.63
C ARG A 102 -28.43 8.43 -0.50
N LEU A 103 -28.69 9.71 -0.77
CA LEU A 103 -27.71 10.78 -0.58
C LEU A 103 -27.28 10.94 0.89
N ALA A 104 -28.14 10.60 1.85
CA ALA A 104 -27.80 10.60 3.28
C ALA A 104 -26.71 9.58 3.65
N LYS A 105 -26.51 8.52 2.83
CA LYS A 105 -25.46 7.51 3.03
C LYS A 105 -24.09 7.96 2.53
N VAL A 106 -24.03 9.03 1.74
CA VAL A 106 -22.79 9.54 1.15
C VAL A 106 -21.87 10.06 2.26
N PRO A 107 -20.61 9.59 2.35
CA PRO A 107 -19.70 10.07 3.37
C PRO A 107 -19.53 11.59 3.38
N PRO A 108 -19.42 12.24 4.56
CA PRO A 108 -19.25 13.68 4.67
C PRO A 108 -18.07 14.24 3.86
N TYR A 109 -17.01 13.46 3.68
CA TYR A 109 -15.84 13.86 2.89
C TYR A 109 -16.12 14.04 1.39
N PHE A 110 -17.20 13.44 0.85
CA PHE A 110 -17.70 13.74 -0.50
C PHE A 110 -18.69 14.92 -0.54
N ASN A 111 -19.14 15.39 0.63
CA ASN A 111 -20.13 16.45 0.80
C ASN A 111 -19.54 17.82 1.17
N THR A 112 -18.21 17.96 1.18
CA THR A 112 -17.54 19.26 1.43
C THR A 112 -17.96 20.32 0.38
N LYS A 113 -18.18 21.57 0.84
CA LYS A 113 -18.59 22.69 -0.04
C LYS A 113 -17.56 22.83 -1.18
N GLY A 114 -18.02 22.65 -2.44
CA GLY A 114 -17.19 22.63 -3.64
C GLY A 114 -17.03 21.24 -4.29
N ALA A 115 -16.93 20.18 -3.50
CA ALA A 115 -16.85 18.79 -3.99
C ALA A 115 -18.23 18.23 -4.42
N GLN A 116 -19.31 18.82 -3.93
CA GLN A 116 -20.68 18.41 -4.26
C GLN A 116 -21.03 18.54 -5.75
N ARG A 117 -20.46 19.51 -6.46
CA ARG A 117 -20.74 19.76 -7.90
C ARG A 117 -19.91 18.89 -8.84
N GLN A 118 -19.04 18.08 -8.27
CA GLN A 118 -17.91 17.52 -8.99
C GLN A 118 -18.13 16.03 -9.26
N TRP A 119 -18.65 15.26 -8.31
CA TRP A 119 -18.81 13.82 -8.46
C TRP A 119 -20.16 13.45 -9.09
N ARG A 120 -20.17 12.59 -10.10
CA ARG A 120 -21.39 12.08 -10.75
C ARG A 120 -21.82 10.75 -10.14
N TYR A 121 -20.88 9.83 -10.02
CA TYR A 121 -21.13 8.49 -9.48
C TYR A 121 -20.42 8.32 -8.13
N ILE A 122 -21.13 7.74 -7.17
CA ILE A 122 -20.59 7.30 -5.89
C ILE A 122 -20.89 5.81 -5.76
N PHE A 123 -19.84 5.01 -5.61
CA PHE A 123 -19.90 3.56 -5.43
C PHE A 123 -19.69 3.24 -3.97
N PHE A 124 -20.56 2.46 -3.37
CA PHE A 124 -20.40 1.91 -2.04
C PHE A 124 -19.83 0.49 -2.15
N GLY A 125 -18.78 0.22 -1.40
CA GLY A 125 -18.16 -1.09 -1.32
C GLY A 125 -18.84 -1.95 -0.25
N ASN A 126 -19.07 -3.22 -0.56
CA ASN A 126 -19.53 -4.21 0.41
C ASN A 126 -18.48 -4.34 1.52
N GLN A 127 -18.87 -4.12 2.77
CA GLN A 127 -17.94 -4.11 3.90
C GLN A 127 -17.32 -5.49 4.19
N ALA A 128 -18.07 -6.56 3.94
CA ALA A 128 -17.61 -7.93 4.18
C ALA A 128 -16.55 -8.37 3.15
N THR A 129 -16.59 -7.86 1.92
CA THR A 129 -15.72 -8.34 0.82
C THR A 129 -14.72 -7.31 0.30
N SER A 130 -14.95 -6.02 0.49
CA SER A 130 -13.99 -4.98 0.11
C SER A 130 -12.73 -5.06 0.97
N ARG A 131 -11.56 -4.81 0.40
CA ARG A 131 -10.23 -4.92 1.05
C ARG A 131 -9.38 -3.64 0.88
N TYR A 132 -8.64 -3.24 1.91
CA TYR A 132 -7.70 -2.12 1.92
C TYR A 132 -6.37 -2.75 2.22
N PHE A 133 -5.37 -2.25 1.54
CA PHE A 133 -4.08 -2.86 1.50
C PHE A 133 -3.09 -1.88 2.10
N PRO A 134 -2.13 -2.39 2.90
CA PRO A 134 -1.00 -1.57 3.29
C PRO A 134 -0.29 -1.06 2.02
N ILE A 135 0.50 0.00 2.19
CA ILE A 135 1.24 0.57 1.08
C ILE A 135 2.15 -0.52 0.47
N ASN A 136 1.82 -0.99 -0.74
CA ASN A 136 2.47 -2.05 -1.51
C ASN A 136 3.12 -1.50 -2.79
N ASN A 137 4.11 -2.19 -3.34
CA ASN A 137 4.72 -1.82 -4.61
C ASN A 137 4.06 -2.70 -5.67
N CYS A 138 3.07 -2.15 -6.36
CA CYS A 138 2.33 -2.89 -7.38
C CYS A 138 2.86 -2.62 -8.80
N LEU A 139 4.05 -2.03 -8.94
CA LEU A 139 4.57 -1.60 -10.24
C LEU A 139 4.64 -2.74 -11.25
N GLU A 140 5.10 -3.91 -10.82
CA GLU A 140 5.20 -5.10 -11.66
C GLU A 140 3.82 -5.60 -12.11
N GLN A 141 2.83 -5.58 -11.23
CA GLN A 141 1.45 -5.95 -11.54
C GLN A 141 0.79 -4.93 -12.48
N LEU A 142 1.21 -3.68 -12.43
CA LEU A 142 0.71 -2.63 -13.31
C LEU A 142 1.38 -2.63 -14.68
N ARG A 143 2.62 -3.11 -14.80
CA ARG A 143 3.41 -3.04 -16.05
C ARG A 143 2.64 -3.64 -17.25
N PRO A 144 1.97 -4.81 -17.15
CA PRO A 144 1.16 -5.36 -18.24
C PRO A 144 -0.09 -4.52 -18.59
N LEU A 145 -0.50 -3.60 -17.72
CA LEU A 145 -1.70 -2.75 -17.88
C LEU A 145 -1.37 -1.39 -18.53
N LEU A 146 -0.07 -1.08 -18.68
CA LEU A 146 0.38 0.20 -19.21
C LEU A 146 0.24 0.25 -20.73
N PRO A 147 -0.17 1.40 -21.30
CA PRO A 147 0.04 1.65 -22.73
C PRO A 147 1.52 1.50 -23.08
N ALA A 148 1.82 1.00 -24.29
CA ALA A 148 3.20 0.76 -24.74
C ALA A 148 4.13 1.98 -24.54
N ALA A 149 3.67 3.18 -24.90
CA ALA A 149 4.44 4.42 -24.71
C ALA A 149 4.70 4.77 -23.24
N THR A 150 3.86 4.31 -22.31
CA THR A 150 4.06 4.48 -20.87
C THR A 150 5.00 3.41 -20.31
N ALA A 151 4.90 2.17 -20.79
CA ALA A 151 5.83 1.10 -20.43
C ALA A 151 7.27 1.44 -20.86
N GLN A 152 7.47 1.95 -22.08
CA GLN A 152 8.78 2.37 -22.56
C GLN A 152 9.40 3.50 -21.71
N LYS A 153 8.58 4.45 -21.24
CA LYS A 153 9.04 5.51 -20.31
C LYS A 153 9.44 4.98 -18.94
N LEU A 154 8.83 3.88 -18.51
CA LEU A 154 9.20 3.20 -17.28
C LEU A 154 10.57 2.54 -17.41
N GLU A 155 10.81 1.85 -18.53
CA GLU A 155 12.08 1.19 -18.86
C GLU A 155 13.24 2.17 -19.05
N SER A 156 12.95 3.37 -19.56
CA SER A 156 13.97 4.41 -19.76
C SER A 156 14.42 5.13 -18.48
N GLY A 157 13.99 4.67 -17.29
CA GLY A 157 14.43 5.22 -16.01
C GLY A 157 14.07 6.69 -15.80
N ALA A 158 12.80 7.07 -16.03
CA ALA A 158 12.36 8.46 -16.01
C ALA A 158 12.83 9.22 -14.74
N PRO A 159 13.54 10.36 -14.88
CA PRO A 159 14.26 11.03 -13.78
C PRO A 159 13.35 11.73 -12.75
N HIS A 160 12.03 11.67 -12.90
CA HIS A 160 11.05 12.41 -12.08
C HIS A 160 10.02 11.50 -11.39
N GLY A 161 10.38 10.23 -11.18
CA GLY A 161 9.55 9.26 -10.47
C GLY A 161 8.31 8.82 -11.25
N TYR A 162 7.35 8.22 -10.55
CA TYR A 162 6.22 7.51 -11.15
C TYR A 162 5.00 8.38 -11.46
N GLY A 163 5.08 9.71 -11.33
CA GLY A 163 3.93 10.62 -11.48
C GLY A 163 3.22 10.53 -12.85
N PHE A 164 3.97 10.21 -13.91
CA PHE A 164 3.42 10.01 -15.25
C PHE A 164 2.48 8.79 -15.35
N LEU A 165 2.65 7.78 -14.48
CA LEU A 165 1.73 6.64 -14.37
C LEU A 165 0.34 7.11 -13.95
N GLY A 166 0.26 8.16 -13.12
CA GLY A 166 -1.01 8.75 -12.70
C GLY A 166 -1.82 9.21 -13.91
N MET A 167 -1.19 9.82 -14.91
CA MET A 167 -1.86 10.22 -16.16
C MET A 167 -2.32 9.02 -16.99
N ALA A 168 -1.52 7.94 -17.04
CA ALA A 168 -1.91 6.73 -17.74
C ALA A 168 -3.19 6.11 -17.13
N PHE A 169 -3.34 6.20 -15.81
CA PHE A 169 -4.47 5.63 -15.06
C PHE A 169 -5.56 6.65 -14.69
N GLN A 170 -5.47 7.92 -15.12
CA GLN A 170 -6.44 8.98 -14.83
C GLN A 170 -7.86 8.67 -15.33
N ARG A 171 -7.99 7.78 -16.32
CA ARG A 171 -9.27 7.23 -16.75
C ARG A 171 -9.42 5.86 -16.14
N ALA A 172 -10.59 5.58 -15.58
CA ALA A 172 -10.87 4.22 -15.17
C ALA A 172 -10.92 3.30 -16.36
N ARG A 173 -10.24 2.16 -16.23
CA ARG A 173 -10.07 1.18 -17.29
C ARG A 173 -10.69 -0.12 -16.84
N ALA A 174 -11.53 -0.70 -17.68
CA ALA A 174 -11.84 -2.11 -17.55
C ALA A 174 -10.52 -2.88 -17.75
N ILE A 175 -10.25 -3.84 -16.86
CA ILE A 175 -9.16 -4.79 -17.01
C ILE A 175 -9.78 -6.17 -17.25
N SER A 176 -9.02 -7.06 -17.89
CA SER A 176 -9.47 -8.42 -18.15
C SER A 176 -9.69 -9.20 -16.83
N PRO A 177 -10.53 -10.24 -16.82
CA PRO A 177 -10.69 -11.12 -15.67
C PRO A 177 -9.36 -11.70 -15.18
N GLU A 178 -8.48 -12.08 -16.10
CA GLU A 178 -7.16 -12.65 -15.78
C GLU A 178 -6.28 -11.64 -15.03
N GLN A 179 -6.27 -10.38 -15.48
CA GLN A 179 -5.57 -9.30 -14.78
C GLN A 179 -6.21 -8.99 -13.42
N GLY A 180 -7.54 -9.04 -13.33
CA GLY A 180 -8.27 -8.92 -12.07
C GLY A 180 -7.86 -10.01 -11.07
N GLN A 181 -7.74 -11.24 -11.54
CA GLN A 181 -7.30 -12.39 -10.75
C GLN A 181 -5.84 -12.25 -10.31
N GLN A 182 -4.93 -11.79 -11.18
CA GLN A 182 -3.54 -11.51 -10.82
C GLN A 182 -3.43 -10.46 -9.71
N LEU A 183 -4.21 -9.39 -9.78
CA LEU A 183 -4.28 -8.38 -8.71
C LEU A 183 -4.83 -9.00 -7.41
N PHE A 184 -5.82 -9.86 -7.50
CA PHE A 184 -6.39 -10.55 -6.34
C PHE A 184 -5.40 -11.51 -5.69
N GLU A 185 -4.68 -12.31 -6.47
CA GLU A 185 -3.62 -13.22 -5.99
C GLU A 185 -2.47 -12.46 -5.35
N PHE A 186 -2.01 -11.38 -5.99
CA PHE A 186 -1.01 -10.48 -5.41
C PHE A 186 -1.46 -10.00 -4.02
N GLN A 187 -2.73 -9.60 -3.87
CA GLN A 187 -3.26 -9.14 -2.59
C GLN A 187 -3.44 -10.27 -1.57
N GLN A 188 -3.92 -11.44 -1.99
CA GLN A 188 -3.99 -12.62 -1.14
C GLN A 188 -2.62 -12.99 -0.59
N ASN A 189 -1.58 -12.92 -1.43
CA ASN A 189 -0.21 -13.19 -1.03
C ASN A 189 0.29 -12.14 -0.03
N LEU A 190 0.06 -10.84 -0.29
CA LEU A 190 0.39 -9.78 0.66
C LEU A 190 -0.28 -9.96 2.04
N HIS A 191 -1.52 -10.47 2.07
CA HIS A 191 -2.25 -10.70 3.33
C HIS A 191 -1.83 -11.98 4.07
N LYS A 192 -1.42 -13.01 3.35
CA LYS A 192 -1.01 -14.31 3.92
C LYS A 192 0.43 -14.28 4.42
N GLN A 193 1.27 -13.48 3.79
CA GLN A 193 2.69 -13.41 4.08
C GLN A 193 2.95 -12.53 5.28
N LYS A 194 3.94 -12.94 6.06
CA LYS A 194 4.47 -12.12 7.12
C LYS A 194 5.29 -10.98 6.52
N SER A 195 5.17 -9.81 7.13
CA SER A 195 5.78 -8.57 6.65
C SER A 195 6.93 -8.12 7.55
N LEU A 196 8.04 -7.71 6.95
CA LEU A 196 9.21 -7.20 7.65
C LEU A 196 9.49 -5.76 7.24
N PHE A 197 9.64 -4.89 8.22
CA PHE A 197 10.20 -3.56 8.05
C PHE A 197 11.73 -3.67 8.04
N ILE A 198 12.39 -3.19 6.98
CA ILE A 198 13.85 -3.18 6.86
C ILE A 198 14.33 -1.78 7.23
N SER A 199 15.01 -1.67 8.37
CA SER A 199 15.64 -0.44 8.82
C SER A 199 17.14 -0.51 8.57
N TYR A 200 17.69 0.47 7.87
CA TYR A 200 19.10 0.53 7.51
C TYR A 200 19.52 1.98 7.24
N ARG A 201 20.84 2.22 7.15
CA ARG A 201 21.37 3.54 6.81
C ARG A 201 21.63 3.66 5.31
N HIS A 202 20.74 4.38 4.60
CA HIS A 202 20.81 4.50 3.14
C HIS A 202 22.15 5.01 2.58
N ARG A 203 22.88 5.85 3.32
CA ARG A 203 24.15 6.44 2.85
C ARG A 203 25.33 5.47 2.79
N GLU A 204 25.19 4.25 3.28
CA GLU A 204 26.32 3.30 3.36
C GLU A 204 26.26 2.30 2.23
N GLU A 205 25.30 1.36 2.23
CA GLU A 205 25.29 0.26 1.25
C GLU A 205 23.87 -0.05 0.75
N PRO A 206 23.24 0.86 -0.02
CA PRO A 206 21.86 0.67 -0.51
C PRO A 206 21.73 -0.53 -1.44
N ASP A 207 22.76 -0.86 -2.23
CA ASP A 207 22.74 -1.96 -3.19
C ASP A 207 22.79 -3.32 -2.47
N LEU A 208 23.62 -3.44 -1.44
CA LEU A 208 23.69 -4.64 -0.59
C LEU A 208 22.33 -4.90 0.09
N VAL A 209 21.71 -3.85 0.64
CA VAL A 209 20.38 -3.96 1.23
C VAL A 209 19.33 -4.34 0.18
N GLY A 210 19.43 -3.81 -1.04
CA GLY A 210 18.61 -4.23 -2.18
C GLY A 210 18.69 -5.74 -2.42
N SER A 211 19.89 -6.31 -2.48
CA SER A 211 20.09 -7.75 -2.68
C SER A 211 19.50 -8.62 -1.55
N ILE A 212 19.63 -8.17 -0.30
CA ILE A 212 19.04 -8.86 0.86
C ILE A 212 17.51 -8.85 0.75
N VAL A 213 16.93 -7.71 0.38
CA VAL A 213 15.48 -7.61 0.17
C VAL A 213 15.02 -8.53 -0.95
N GLU A 214 15.73 -8.59 -2.07
CA GLU A 214 15.38 -9.52 -3.16
C GLU A 214 15.36 -10.98 -2.68
N GLY A 215 16.35 -11.38 -1.89
CA GLY A 215 16.38 -12.72 -1.28
C GLY A 215 15.21 -12.97 -0.33
N LEU A 216 14.85 -12.00 0.50
CA LEU A 216 13.68 -12.10 1.41
C LEU A 216 12.37 -12.20 0.63
N LEU A 217 12.21 -11.43 -0.46
CA LEU A 217 11.05 -11.50 -1.35
C LEU A 217 10.95 -12.86 -2.03
N GLN A 218 12.07 -13.41 -2.53
CA GLN A 218 12.12 -14.75 -3.12
C GLN A 218 11.75 -15.84 -2.12
N ALA A 219 12.07 -15.63 -0.84
CA ALA A 219 11.72 -16.54 0.23
C ALA A 219 10.27 -16.38 0.75
N GLY A 220 9.46 -15.53 0.10
CA GLY A 220 8.02 -15.41 0.37
C GLY A 220 7.64 -14.40 1.46
N LEU A 221 8.55 -13.51 1.86
CA LEU A 221 8.27 -12.41 2.79
C LEU A 221 7.78 -11.16 2.04
N VAL A 222 7.04 -10.30 2.76
CA VAL A 222 6.72 -8.95 2.29
C VAL A 222 7.66 -7.96 2.95
N CYS A 223 8.56 -7.34 2.18
CA CYS A 223 9.50 -6.36 2.71
C CYS A 223 8.98 -4.93 2.55
N TRP A 224 8.97 -4.17 3.64
CA TRP A 224 8.82 -2.72 3.65
C TRP A 224 10.18 -2.07 3.86
N PHE A 225 10.61 -1.20 2.96
CA PHE A 225 11.88 -0.48 3.09
C PHE A 225 11.85 0.82 2.28
N ASP A 226 12.66 1.79 2.69
CA ASP A 226 12.60 3.18 2.22
C ASP A 226 12.95 3.35 0.73
N LEU A 227 13.86 2.58 0.15
CA LEU A 227 14.27 2.68 -1.28
C LEU A 227 13.09 2.57 -2.24
N ASN A 228 12.08 1.79 -1.86
CA ASN A 228 10.88 1.56 -2.67
C ASN A 228 9.68 2.44 -2.26
N ARG A 229 9.85 3.36 -1.32
CA ARG A 229 8.75 4.05 -0.62
C ARG A 229 8.98 5.52 -0.36
N ILE A 230 10.21 5.85 -0.02
CA ILE A 230 10.72 7.18 0.17
C ILE A 230 11.42 7.58 -1.14
N PRO A 231 11.18 8.80 -1.62
CA PRO A 231 11.87 9.31 -2.79
C PRO A 231 13.40 9.26 -2.66
N PRO A 232 14.13 8.89 -3.73
CA PRO A 232 15.59 8.77 -3.69
C PRO A 232 16.32 10.04 -3.22
N GLU A 233 15.75 11.21 -3.42
CA GLU A 233 16.32 12.49 -2.98
C GLU A 233 16.27 12.66 -1.46
N VAL A 234 15.25 12.09 -0.82
CA VAL A 234 15.11 12.09 0.64
C VAL A 234 16.03 11.03 1.26
N SER A 235 16.08 9.83 0.67
CA SER A 235 16.97 8.76 1.16
C SER A 235 18.45 9.15 1.05
N LYS A 236 18.84 9.89 -0.01
CA LYS A 236 20.20 10.45 -0.18
C LYS A 236 20.51 11.61 0.78
N GLY A 237 19.53 12.06 1.57
CA GLY A 237 19.71 13.12 2.56
C GLY A 237 19.96 14.49 1.94
N VAL A 238 19.36 14.75 0.76
CA VAL A 238 19.35 16.07 0.11
C VAL A 238 18.34 17.01 0.78
N VAL A 239 17.43 16.46 1.60
CA VAL A 239 16.43 17.22 2.35
C VAL A 239 16.92 17.46 3.77
N GLU A 240 17.21 18.72 4.10
CA GLU A 240 17.75 19.13 5.41
C GLU A 240 16.77 18.96 6.58
N LYS A 241 15.46 18.85 6.32
CA LYS A 241 14.45 18.65 7.36
C LYS A 241 13.54 17.46 7.06
N PRO A 242 13.43 16.49 7.99
CA PRO A 242 12.31 15.55 8.03
C PRO A 242 11.01 16.31 7.88
N LEU A 243 10.29 16.09 6.78
CA LEU A 243 8.94 16.59 6.70
C LEU A 243 8.09 15.68 7.59
N GLU A 244 7.35 16.22 8.57
CA GLU A 244 6.60 15.46 9.59
C GLU A 244 5.75 14.32 9.02
N PHE A 245 5.27 14.45 7.79
CA PHE A 245 4.51 13.39 7.12
C PHE A 245 5.35 12.13 6.84
N PHE A 246 6.67 12.22 6.62
CA PHE A 246 7.52 11.05 6.40
C PHE A 246 7.70 10.26 7.70
N LYS A 247 7.80 10.98 8.81
CA LYS A 247 7.82 10.40 10.15
C LYS A 247 6.53 9.64 10.43
N GLU A 248 5.37 10.24 10.18
CA GLU A 248 4.08 9.56 10.35
C GLU A 248 3.97 8.30 9.47
N GLU A 249 4.42 8.36 8.23
CA GLU A 249 4.35 7.23 7.31
C GLU A 249 5.29 6.09 7.71
N LEU A 250 6.51 6.41 8.14
CA LEU A 250 7.48 5.44 8.64
C LEU A 250 6.96 4.72 9.89
N LEU A 251 6.45 5.47 10.86
CA LEU A 251 5.88 4.89 12.07
C LEU A 251 4.69 3.98 11.76
N GLN A 252 3.78 4.42 10.88
CA GLN A 252 2.65 3.59 10.43
C GLN A 252 3.11 2.34 9.69
N ALA A 253 4.22 2.42 8.94
CA ALA A 253 4.78 1.27 8.25
C ALA A 253 5.37 0.25 9.22
N VAL A 254 6.10 0.70 10.26
CA VAL A 254 6.59 -0.18 11.32
C VAL A 254 5.42 -0.86 12.04
N GLU A 255 4.37 -0.10 12.40
CA GLU A 255 3.15 -0.64 13.04
C GLU A 255 2.44 -1.70 12.19
N ALA A 256 2.40 -1.48 10.87
CA ALA A 256 1.75 -2.38 9.93
C ALA A 256 2.54 -3.69 9.72
N CYS A 257 3.84 -3.71 9.99
CA CYS A 257 4.68 -4.89 9.78
C CYS A 257 4.55 -5.90 10.93
N ASP A 258 4.84 -7.17 10.64
CA ASP A 258 4.90 -8.23 11.64
C ASP A 258 6.27 -8.27 12.34
N GLY A 259 7.30 -7.64 11.79
CA GLY A 259 8.60 -7.58 12.44
C GLY A 259 9.50 -6.50 11.85
N LEU A 260 10.66 -6.32 12.47
CA LEU A 260 11.71 -5.42 12.00
C LEU A 260 13.02 -6.19 11.80
N LEU A 261 13.70 -5.93 10.69
CA LEU A 261 15.09 -6.30 10.44
C LEU A 261 15.94 -5.02 10.45
N ALA A 262 16.77 -4.86 11.47
CA ALA A 262 17.76 -3.79 11.57
C ALA A 262 19.07 -4.26 10.95
N ILE A 263 19.50 -3.60 9.88
CA ILE A 263 20.82 -3.80 9.26
C ILE A 263 21.73 -2.72 9.82
N GLU A 264 22.44 -3.08 10.89
CA GLU A 264 23.27 -2.21 11.70
C GLU A 264 24.66 -2.04 11.09
N SER A 265 25.15 -0.81 11.16
CA SER A 265 26.50 -0.41 10.81
C SER A 265 27.05 0.48 11.93
N ASP A 266 28.34 0.80 11.89
CA ASP A 266 28.99 1.65 12.91
C ASP A 266 28.34 3.04 13.06
N ALA A 267 27.63 3.51 12.03
CA ALA A 267 26.94 4.79 12.07
C ALA A 267 25.41 4.68 11.95
N TYR A 268 24.85 3.47 11.99
CA TYR A 268 23.41 3.23 12.04
C TYR A 268 22.75 4.05 13.15
N TRP A 269 23.29 4.00 14.37
CA TRP A 269 22.75 4.72 15.54
C TRP A 269 22.95 6.24 15.51
N LYS A 270 23.73 6.75 14.55
CA LYS A 270 23.96 8.19 14.36
C LYS A 270 22.86 8.83 13.50
N SER A 271 21.98 8.04 12.88
CA SER A 271 20.87 8.54 12.08
C SER A 271 19.61 8.70 12.93
N TYR A 272 18.96 9.87 12.80
CA TYR A 272 17.66 10.13 13.43
C TYR A 272 16.59 9.12 13.00
N TRP A 273 16.59 8.74 11.72
CA TRP A 273 15.56 7.89 11.12
C TRP A 273 15.62 6.44 11.60
N THR A 274 16.80 5.84 11.58
CA THR A 274 17.01 4.47 12.07
C THR A 274 16.73 4.38 13.56
N GLY A 275 17.08 5.41 14.35
CA GLY A 275 16.74 5.50 15.77
C GLY A 275 15.23 5.59 16.01
N LEU A 276 14.52 6.41 15.22
CA LEU A 276 13.06 6.54 15.28
C LEU A 276 12.36 5.21 14.93
N GLU A 277 12.73 4.58 13.83
CA GLU A 277 12.17 3.31 13.34
C GLU A 277 12.40 2.18 14.36
N TYR A 278 13.63 2.06 14.84
CA TYR A 278 14.01 1.05 15.83
C TYR A 278 13.25 1.26 17.15
N GLY A 279 13.18 2.50 17.64
CA GLY A 279 12.45 2.82 18.86
C GLY A 279 10.96 2.51 18.77
N ALA A 280 10.34 2.82 17.63
CA ALA A 280 8.94 2.50 17.37
C ALA A 280 8.68 0.99 17.35
N ALA A 281 9.53 0.24 16.66
CA ALA A 281 9.45 -1.21 16.64
C ALA A 281 9.63 -1.78 18.06
N GLN A 282 10.50 -1.19 18.88
CA GLN A 282 10.82 -1.73 20.21
C GLN A 282 9.61 -1.59 21.12
N ALA A 283 8.97 -0.43 21.09
CA ALA A 283 7.69 -0.21 21.74
C ALA A 283 6.62 -1.20 21.25
N LEU A 284 6.55 -1.45 19.94
CA LEU A 284 5.58 -2.41 19.37
C LEU A 284 5.83 -3.85 19.80
N SER A 285 7.08 -4.30 19.92
CA SER A 285 7.36 -5.67 20.38
C SER A 285 6.86 -5.96 21.79
N ALA A 286 6.77 -4.93 22.63
CA ALA A 286 6.18 -5.05 23.96
C ALA A 286 4.65 -5.12 23.93
N LEU A 287 4.02 -4.61 22.86
CA LEU A 287 2.56 -4.44 22.75
C LEU A 287 1.88 -5.42 21.79
N LYS A 288 2.63 -5.99 20.83
CA LYS A 288 2.12 -6.84 19.75
C LYS A 288 2.74 -8.24 19.87
N PRO A 289 2.06 -9.20 20.54
CA PRO A 289 2.50 -10.59 20.59
C PRO A 289 2.77 -11.14 19.20
N GLY A 290 3.94 -11.73 19.00
CA GLY A 290 4.35 -12.25 17.69
C GLY A 290 5.14 -11.25 16.84
N PHE A 291 5.29 -9.99 17.26
CA PHE A 291 6.24 -9.09 16.60
C PHE A 291 7.67 -9.62 16.78
N ARG A 292 8.46 -9.64 15.71
CA ARG A 292 9.83 -10.19 15.72
C ARG A 292 10.87 -9.14 15.39
N PHE A 293 12.01 -9.28 16.04
CA PHE A 293 13.16 -8.42 15.88
C PHE A 293 14.35 -9.21 15.38
N PHE A 294 14.88 -8.79 14.25
CA PHE A 294 16.08 -9.32 13.65
C PHE A 294 17.13 -8.22 13.58
N LYS A 295 18.38 -8.60 13.83
CA LYS A 295 19.54 -7.72 13.73
C LYS A 295 20.58 -8.39 12.87
N ALA A 296 21.16 -7.64 11.94
CA ALA A 296 22.29 -8.06 11.15
C ALA A 296 23.34 -6.94 11.15
N GLN A 297 24.62 -7.30 11.19
CA GLN A 297 25.71 -6.33 11.08
C GLN A 297 26.16 -6.26 9.63
N LEU A 298 26.13 -5.06 9.04
CA LEU A 298 26.46 -4.80 7.64
C LEU A 298 27.83 -5.37 7.23
N PRO A 299 28.93 -5.23 8.02
CA PRO A 299 30.22 -5.78 7.63
C PRO A 299 30.25 -7.32 7.51
N LEU A 300 29.33 -8.02 8.18
CA LEU A 300 29.23 -9.47 8.09
C LEU A 300 28.44 -9.90 6.84
N LEU A 301 27.63 -9.01 6.29
CA LEU A 301 26.73 -9.28 5.16
C LEU A 301 27.41 -9.15 3.80
N ASP A 302 28.69 -8.79 3.74
CA ASP A 302 29.48 -8.86 2.49
C ASP A 302 29.66 -10.32 2.01
N SER A 303 29.59 -11.28 2.94
CA SER A 303 29.61 -12.72 2.64
C SER A 303 28.24 -13.21 2.18
N GLU A 304 28.18 -13.86 1.00
CA GLU A 304 26.97 -14.53 0.51
C GLU A 304 26.44 -15.57 1.50
N ALA A 305 27.32 -16.29 2.20
CA ALA A 305 26.91 -17.29 3.19
C ALA A 305 26.16 -16.66 4.38
N GLU A 306 26.61 -15.50 4.86
CA GLU A 306 25.93 -14.79 5.95
C GLU A 306 24.62 -14.14 5.48
N ARG A 307 24.55 -13.67 4.22
CA ARG A 307 23.28 -13.22 3.62
C ARG A 307 22.26 -14.36 3.55
N GLN A 308 22.66 -15.53 3.04
CA GLN A 308 21.77 -16.69 2.95
C GLN A 308 21.32 -17.18 4.33
N LYS A 309 22.20 -17.12 5.33
CA LYS A 309 21.84 -17.44 6.73
C LYS A 309 20.82 -16.45 7.29
N LEU A 310 20.99 -15.16 7.05
CA LEU A 310 20.01 -14.14 7.44
C LEU A 310 18.66 -14.37 6.78
N ILE A 311 18.65 -14.62 5.46
CA ILE A 311 17.43 -14.92 4.71
C ILE A 311 16.75 -16.16 5.30
N ALA A 312 17.48 -17.25 5.51
CA ALA A 312 16.93 -18.47 6.09
C ALA A 312 16.29 -18.25 7.47
N ILE A 313 16.95 -17.49 8.35
CA ILE A 313 16.41 -17.14 9.68
C ILE A 313 15.16 -16.28 9.55
N ALA A 314 15.19 -15.26 8.70
CA ALA A 314 14.05 -14.39 8.46
C ALA A 314 12.88 -15.15 7.82
N SER A 315 13.13 -16.15 6.97
CA SER A 315 12.09 -16.98 6.35
C SER A 315 11.45 -17.96 7.33
N GLN A 316 12.16 -18.37 8.38
CA GLN A 316 11.57 -19.16 9.47
C GLN A 316 10.47 -18.39 10.25
N PHE A 317 10.33 -17.09 9.99
CA PHE A 317 9.22 -16.28 10.47
C PHE A 317 7.84 -16.84 10.06
N HIS A 318 7.76 -17.63 8.99
CA HIS A 318 6.54 -18.33 8.56
C HIS A 318 6.23 -19.61 9.35
N SER A 319 7.20 -20.20 10.06
CA SER A 319 7.14 -21.60 10.52
C SER A 319 6.91 -21.82 12.02
N PHE A 320 6.66 -20.78 12.83
CA PHE A 320 6.21 -21.00 14.20
C PHE A 320 4.68 -21.14 14.25
N PRO A 321 4.13 -22.28 14.73
CA PRO A 321 2.71 -22.38 14.95
C PRO A 321 2.28 -21.30 15.94
N ILE A 322 1.14 -20.67 15.66
CA ILE A 322 0.39 -19.95 16.68
C ILE A 322 -0.02 -21.03 17.69
N ILE A 323 0.79 -21.20 18.74
CA ILE A 323 0.35 -21.97 19.90
C ILE A 323 -0.73 -21.10 20.52
N SER A 324 -1.99 -21.46 20.30
CA SER A 324 -3.09 -20.96 21.11
C SER A 324 -2.82 -21.41 22.55
N GLU A 325 -2.49 -20.47 23.42
CA GLU A 325 -2.59 -20.72 24.86
C GLU A 325 -4.08 -20.79 25.21
N ASN A 326 -4.47 -21.88 25.87
CA ASN A 326 -5.80 -22.09 26.45
C ASN A 326 -6.03 -21.15 27.64
#